data_AF-A0AAU2X587-F1
#
_entry.id   AF-A0AAU2X587-F1
#
_cell.length_a   1.000
_cell.length_b   1.000
_cell.length_c   1.000
_cell.angle_alpha   90.00
_cell.angle_beta   90.00
_cell.angle_gamma   90.00
#
_symmetry.space_group_name_H-M   'P 1'
#
loop_
_entity.id
_entity.type
_entity.pdbx_description
1 polymer ?
#
loop_
_entity_poly.entity_id
_entity_poly.type
_entity_poly.pdbx_seq_one_letter_code
_entity_poly.pdbx_strand_id
1 'polypeptide(L)'
;MSRGMWIAVALAIVVVIVVLTSGNGGSPASNAAESSSPDAGSAAPESPGAGSESPGEQAGRAPGGESGAAPGTSGTASPTAEHVAQGKTAYTRNPQGLIVRSAPAHTGEFVVRVEYDNPVTLICHTTGPKVYGRNGLATTLWDKVTTPGGKTGYVPDVWVLTEAEVTELVPAC
;
A
#
# COMPACT_ATOMS: atom_id res chain seq x y z
N MET A 1 -33.02 11.35 -33.20
CA MET A 1 -31.78 10.76 -33.75
C MET A 1 -30.89 11.92 -34.21
N SER A 2 -29.84 12.24 -33.46
CA SER A 2 -28.71 13.04 -33.97
C SER A 2 -27.46 12.59 -33.22
N ARG A 3 -26.79 11.59 -33.81
CA ARG A 3 -25.43 11.19 -33.49
C ARG A 3 -24.52 11.99 -34.43
N GLY A 4 -23.43 12.53 -33.89
CA GLY A 4 -22.29 12.96 -34.70
C GLY A 4 -21.97 14.45 -34.60
N MET A 5 -21.16 14.79 -33.62
CA MET A 5 -20.13 15.82 -33.74
C MET A 5 -19.12 15.57 -32.61
N TRP A 6 -17.89 16.06 -32.74
CA TRP A 6 -16.75 15.90 -31.81
C TRP A 6 -15.82 14.70 -32.05
N ILE A 7 -15.36 14.56 -33.30
CA ILE A 7 -13.98 14.15 -33.56
C ILE A 7 -13.36 15.25 -34.42
N ALA A 8 -12.43 16.00 -33.85
CA ALA A 8 -11.22 16.57 -34.49
C ALA A 8 -10.71 17.78 -33.70
N VAL A 9 -9.39 18.02 -33.80
CA VAL A 9 -8.59 19.18 -33.35
C VAL A 9 -7.97 18.95 -31.96
N ALA A 10 -6.65 18.81 -31.77
CA ALA A 10 -5.51 19.02 -32.64
C ALA A 10 -4.32 18.14 -32.20
N LEU A 11 -3.71 17.52 -33.19
CA LEU A 11 -2.40 16.91 -33.18
C LEU A 11 -1.42 17.96 -33.71
N ALA A 12 -0.66 18.64 -32.83
CA ALA A 12 0.56 19.38 -33.15
C ALA A 12 1.09 20.09 -31.88
N ILE A 13 2.26 19.69 -31.39
CA ILE A 13 3.39 20.55 -31.01
C ILE A 13 4.54 19.57 -30.70
N VAL A 14 5.32 19.35 -31.74
CA VAL A 14 6.62 18.67 -31.71
C VAL A 14 7.65 19.78 -31.87
N VAL A 15 8.66 19.77 -30.98
CA VAL A 15 9.97 20.43 -31.12
C VAL A 15 9.97 21.96 -31.03
N VAL A 16 10.51 22.49 -29.92
CA VAL A 16 11.67 23.40 -29.82
C VAL A 16 11.78 23.82 -28.33
N ILE A 17 12.66 23.19 -27.55
CA ILE A 17 13.44 23.92 -26.54
C ILE A 17 14.89 23.46 -26.67
N VAL A 18 15.70 24.47 -26.93
CA VAL A 18 17.09 24.49 -27.33
C VAL A 18 18.00 23.94 -26.23
N VAL A 19 18.83 22.96 -26.60
CA VAL A 19 20.11 22.66 -25.95
C VAL A 19 21.04 23.86 -26.17
N LEU A 20 21.46 24.55 -25.11
CA LEU A 20 22.69 25.37 -25.06
C LEU A 20 22.94 25.94 -23.65
N THR A 21 23.63 25.20 -22.79
CA THR A 21 24.49 25.77 -21.73
C THR A 21 25.70 24.86 -21.48
N SER A 22 26.53 24.70 -22.50
CA SER A 22 27.95 24.37 -22.32
C SER A 22 28.72 25.68 -22.16
N GLY A 23 29.38 25.89 -21.01
CA GLY A 23 30.31 27.02 -20.88
C GLY A 23 30.74 27.42 -19.47
N ASN A 24 31.73 26.70 -18.95
CA ASN A 24 32.94 27.24 -18.33
C ASN A 24 32.92 27.85 -16.90
N GLY A 25 33.71 27.20 -16.03
CA GLY A 25 34.71 27.92 -15.22
C GLY A 25 34.38 28.10 -13.74
N GLY A 26 35.01 27.30 -12.87
CA GLY A 26 35.07 27.64 -11.45
C GLY A 26 35.39 26.48 -10.50
N SER A 27 36.59 25.93 -10.56
CA SER A 27 37.32 25.47 -9.36
C SER A 27 38.52 26.42 -9.21
N PRO A 28 39.05 26.75 -8.01
CA PRO A 28 39.15 25.89 -6.83
C PRO A 28 38.89 26.60 -5.47
N ALA A 29 38.76 25.84 -4.39
CA ALA A 29 39.54 26.04 -3.15
C ALA A 29 39.14 25.03 -2.07
N SER A 30 40.15 24.26 -1.70
CA SER A 30 40.33 23.39 -0.56
C SER A 30 40.10 24.07 0.81
N ASN A 31 39.42 23.34 1.70
CA ASN A 31 39.63 23.24 3.15
C ASN A 31 38.91 21.93 3.58
N ALA A 32 39.57 20.79 3.80
CA ALA A 32 40.43 20.44 4.94
C ALA A 32 39.79 20.78 6.29
N ALA A 33 39.07 19.81 6.88
CA ALA A 33 39.10 19.52 8.32
C ALA A 33 38.36 18.19 8.61
N GLU A 34 39.17 17.20 9.02
CA GLU A 34 38.97 16.29 10.17
C GLU A 34 37.73 15.36 10.17
N SER A 35 37.90 14.09 9.82
CA SER A 35 38.29 12.98 10.73
C SER A 35 37.42 12.84 11.97
N SER A 36 36.46 11.91 11.91
CA SER A 36 36.09 11.02 13.03
C SER A 36 35.16 9.91 12.51
N SER A 37 35.73 8.72 12.32
CA SER A 37 35.00 7.44 12.34
C SER A 37 35.50 6.66 13.57
N PRO A 38 34.94 5.50 13.88
CA PRO A 38 33.60 5.24 14.41
C PRO A 38 33.72 4.64 15.83
N ASP A 39 32.85 5.00 16.77
CA ASP A 39 32.84 4.32 18.07
C ASP A 39 31.89 3.14 18.08
N ALA A 40 32.42 2.04 18.61
CA ALA A 40 31.87 0.70 18.57
C ALA A 40 30.79 0.54 19.65
N GLY A 41 29.63 0.03 19.24
CA GLY A 41 28.55 -0.34 20.15
C GLY A 41 28.06 -1.75 19.87
N SER A 42 28.94 -2.73 20.07
CA SER A 42 28.56 -4.15 20.13
C SER A 42 27.65 -4.37 21.35
N ALA A 43 26.38 -4.71 21.12
CA ALA A 43 25.54 -5.37 22.11
C ALA A 43 25.05 -6.69 21.53
N ALA A 44 25.41 -7.76 22.21
CA ALA A 44 25.20 -9.15 21.84
C ALA A 44 23.71 -9.55 21.86
N PRO A 45 23.33 -10.61 21.12
CA PRO A 45 22.01 -11.21 21.19
C PRO A 45 21.90 -12.14 22.42
N GLU A 46 20.92 -11.88 23.29
CA GLU A 46 20.50 -12.86 24.30
C GLU A 46 19.38 -13.72 23.72
N SER A 47 19.73 -14.95 23.34
CA SER A 47 18.78 -16.07 23.22
C SER A 47 18.96 -16.97 24.43
N PRO A 48 17.89 -17.23 25.19
CA PRO A 48 17.68 -18.58 25.69
C PRO A 48 16.20 -19.00 25.58
N GLY A 49 15.96 -20.22 25.07
CA GLY A 49 14.61 -20.77 25.03
C GLY A 49 14.47 -22.07 24.25
N ALA A 50 15.36 -23.04 24.49
CA ALA A 50 15.09 -24.42 24.10
C ALA A 50 14.02 -24.99 25.05
N GLY A 51 12.79 -25.16 24.55
CA GLY A 51 11.73 -25.93 25.19
C GLY A 51 11.45 -27.17 24.34
N SER A 52 12.07 -28.28 24.71
CA SER A 52 11.73 -29.61 24.20
C SER A 52 10.63 -30.19 25.09
N GLU A 53 9.45 -30.45 24.53
CA GLU A 53 8.54 -31.46 25.07
C GLU A 53 8.03 -32.32 23.90
N SER A 54 8.08 -33.62 24.11
CA SER A 54 7.91 -34.68 23.14
C SER A 54 6.49 -35.31 23.27
N PRO A 55 6.17 -36.45 22.62
CA PRO A 55 4.93 -36.64 21.89
C PRO A 55 3.79 -37.26 22.71
N GLY A 56 2.56 -36.90 22.37
CA GLY A 56 1.35 -37.60 22.80
C GLY A 56 0.80 -38.48 21.69
N GLU A 57 1.18 -39.75 21.69
CA GLU A 57 0.37 -40.83 21.10
C GLU A 57 -0.99 -40.87 21.80
N GLN A 58 -2.08 -40.88 21.02
CA GLN A 58 -3.26 -41.67 21.37
C GLN A 58 -4.03 -42.06 20.11
N ALA A 59 -3.72 -43.26 19.63
CA ALA A 59 -4.58 -44.03 18.75
C ALA A 59 -5.76 -44.59 19.57
N GLY A 60 -6.98 -44.47 19.05
CA GLY A 60 -8.16 -45.02 19.72
C GLY A 60 -9.44 -44.97 18.88
N ARG A 61 -9.56 -45.94 17.95
CA ARG A 61 -10.77 -46.65 17.48
C ARG A 61 -12.15 -45.95 17.39
N ALA A 62 -12.71 -46.04 16.17
CA ALA A 62 -14.11 -45.90 15.73
C ALA A 62 -15.08 -46.95 16.36
N PRO A 63 -16.36 -47.17 15.92
CA PRO A 63 -17.27 -46.40 15.03
C PRO A 63 -18.73 -46.25 15.58
N GLY A 64 -19.56 -45.48 14.87
CA GLY A 64 -21.01 -45.77 14.73
C GLY A 64 -22.01 -44.79 15.34
N GLY A 65 -23.12 -44.55 14.62
CA GLY A 65 -24.44 -44.33 15.23
C GLY A 65 -25.10 -42.96 15.03
N GLU A 66 -26.08 -42.94 14.14
CA GLU A 66 -27.40 -42.27 14.27
C GLU A 66 -27.54 -40.73 14.27
N SER A 67 -27.94 -40.24 13.11
CA SER A 67 -29.22 -39.54 12.86
C SER A 67 -29.91 -38.86 14.06
N GLY A 68 -29.81 -37.54 14.12
CA GLY A 68 -30.65 -36.69 14.97
C GLY A 68 -30.75 -35.29 14.37
N ALA A 69 -31.85 -35.03 13.68
CA ALA A 69 -32.20 -33.70 13.19
C ALA A 69 -32.50 -32.76 14.37
N ALA A 70 -31.88 -31.59 14.38
CA ALA A 70 -32.36 -30.43 15.13
C ALA A 70 -32.27 -29.19 14.22
N PRO A 71 -33.38 -28.47 13.97
CA PRO A 71 -33.36 -27.21 13.23
C PRO A 71 -33.02 -26.08 14.21
N GLY A 72 -31.77 -25.62 14.17
CA GLY A 72 -31.27 -24.57 15.05
C GLY A 72 -30.49 -23.53 14.27
N THR A 73 -31.15 -22.40 14.03
CA THR A 73 -30.64 -21.14 13.49
C THR A 73 -29.19 -20.81 13.83
N SER A 74 -28.36 -20.67 12.79
CA SER A 74 -27.38 -19.60 12.61
C SER A 74 -26.84 -19.73 11.19
N GLY A 75 -27.67 -19.34 10.22
CA GLY A 75 -27.13 -18.95 8.94
C GLY A 75 -26.29 -17.71 9.18
N THR A 76 -24.99 -17.89 9.39
CA THR A 76 -24.03 -16.84 9.04
C THR A 76 -24.30 -16.60 7.57
N ALA A 77 -25.01 -15.52 7.26
CA ALA A 77 -25.14 -15.03 5.91
C ALA A 77 -23.70 -14.83 5.43
N SER A 78 -23.19 -15.79 4.68
CA SER A 78 -21.97 -15.62 3.91
C SER A 78 -22.25 -14.40 3.06
N PRO A 79 -21.53 -13.28 3.21
CA PRO A 79 -21.83 -12.07 2.47
C PRO A 79 -21.80 -12.46 1.00
N THR A 80 -22.96 -12.34 0.35
CA THR A 80 -23.12 -12.61 -1.07
C THR A 80 -22.06 -11.79 -1.81
N ALA A 81 -21.31 -12.45 -2.68
CA ALA A 81 -20.10 -11.96 -3.35
C ALA A 81 -20.34 -10.81 -4.35
N GLU A 82 -21.31 -9.93 -4.07
CA GLU A 82 -21.76 -8.84 -4.96
C GLU A 82 -21.68 -7.46 -4.31
N HIS A 83 -21.24 -7.33 -3.05
CA HIS A 83 -20.66 -6.07 -2.57
C HIS A 83 -19.21 -5.97 -3.02
N VAL A 84 -18.97 -6.03 -4.33
CA VAL A 84 -17.83 -5.32 -4.89
C VAL A 84 -18.20 -3.86 -4.71
N ALA A 85 -17.86 -3.30 -3.55
CA ALA A 85 -17.93 -1.87 -3.31
C ALA A 85 -17.34 -1.22 -4.56
N GLN A 86 -18.15 -0.47 -5.30
CA GLN A 86 -17.69 0.24 -6.49
C GLN A 86 -16.53 1.09 -6.02
N GLY A 87 -15.31 0.68 -6.42
CA GLY A 87 -14.12 1.26 -5.86
C GLY A 87 -14.12 2.76 -6.02
N LYS A 88 -13.70 3.49 -5.00
CA LYS A 88 -13.74 4.96 -5.00
C LYS A 88 -12.48 5.50 -5.63
N THR A 89 -12.61 6.47 -6.53
CA THR A 89 -11.45 7.14 -7.10
C THR A 89 -10.82 8.06 -6.06
N ALA A 90 -9.50 7.96 -5.89
CA ALA A 90 -8.71 8.84 -5.06
C ALA A 90 -7.43 9.25 -5.79
N TYR A 91 -6.70 10.24 -5.28
CA TYR A 91 -5.50 10.76 -5.93
C TYR A 91 -4.28 10.72 -5.01
N THR A 92 -3.13 10.35 -5.55
CA THR A 92 -1.88 10.30 -4.78
C THR A 92 -1.38 11.70 -4.42
N ARG A 93 -0.80 11.86 -3.22
CA ARG A 93 -0.30 13.16 -2.70
C ARG A 93 1.14 13.16 -2.24
N ASN A 94 1.87 12.05 -2.43
CA ASN A 94 3.30 12.01 -2.13
C ASN A 94 4.11 12.68 -3.26
N PRO A 95 4.85 13.77 -2.99
CA PRO A 95 5.62 14.49 -4.02
C PRO A 95 6.78 13.67 -4.61
N GLN A 96 7.20 12.58 -3.95
CA GLN A 96 8.22 11.65 -4.44
C GLN A 96 7.60 10.43 -5.16
N GLY A 97 6.29 10.44 -5.38
CA GLY A 97 5.52 9.27 -5.82
C GLY A 97 5.17 8.35 -4.65
N LEU A 98 3.95 7.81 -4.70
CA LEU A 98 3.40 6.91 -3.70
C LEU A 98 3.82 5.47 -3.98
N ILE A 99 4.46 4.82 -3.01
CA ILE A 99 4.84 3.41 -3.10
C ILE A 99 3.64 2.54 -2.69
N VAL A 100 3.19 1.69 -3.61
CA VAL A 100 2.21 0.64 -3.36
C VAL A 100 2.95 -0.61 -2.90
N ARG A 101 2.48 -1.21 -1.79
CA ARG A 101 3.11 -2.36 -1.15
C ARG A 101 2.23 -3.61 -1.18
N SER A 102 2.83 -4.78 -1.04
CA SER A 102 2.06 -6.04 -1.00
C SER A 102 1.30 -6.26 0.31
N ALA A 103 1.71 -5.58 1.39
CA ALA A 103 1.11 -5.64 2.72
C ALA A 103 0.99 -4.22 3.33
N PRO A 104 0.07 -3.98 4.28
CA PRO A 104 -0.10 -2.69 4.96
C PRO A 104 1.01 -2.45 6.01
N ALA A 105 2.27 -2.49 5.57
CA ALA A 105 3.44 -2.33 6.41
C ALA A 105 4.62 -1.80 5.60
N HIS A 106 5.57 -1.10 6.24
CA HIS A 106 6.80 -0.61 5.59
C HIS A 106 7.70 -1.73 5.05
N THR A 107 7.59 -2.92 5.63
CA THR A 107 8.30 -4.14 5.23
C THR A 107 7.61 -4.88 4.08
N GLY A 108 6.39 -4.48 3.70
CA GLY A 108 5.69 -5.03 2.55
C GLY A 108 6.48 -4.77 1.27
N GLU A 109 6.54 -5.79 0.40
CA GLU A 109 7.30 -5.74 -0.85
C GLU A 109 6.82 -4.61 -1.74
N PHE A 110 7.75 -4.05 -2.52
CA PHE A 110 7.44 -3.03 -3.51
C PHE A 110 6.64 -3.63 -4.68
N VAL A 111 5.45 -3.10 -4.94
CA VAL A 111 4.60 -3.52 -6.07
C VAL A 111 4.76 -2.58 -7.27
N VAL A 112 4.61 -1.28 -7.00
CA VAL A 112 4.72 -0.20 -8.00
C VAL A 112 4.85 1.16 -7.30
N ARG A 113 5.43 2.14 -8.00
CA ARG A 113 5.37 3.56 -7.62
C ARG A 113 4.33 4.25 -8.51
N VAL A 114 3.41 4.98 -7.90
CA VAL A 114 2.42 5.82 -8.59
C VAL A 114 2.83 7.27 -8.42
N GLU A 115 2.98 8.00 -9.52
CA GLU A 115 3.40 9.40 -9.50
C GLU A 115 2.38 10.30 -8.79
N TYR A 116 2.81 11.48 -8.38
CA TYR A 116 1.93 12.48 -7.73
C TYR A 116 0.71 12.82 -8.60
N ASP A 117 -0.43 13.07 -7.94
CA ASP A 117 -1.71 13.45 -8.57
C ASP A 117 -2.23 12.46 -9.63
N ASN A 118 -1.84 11.19 -9.54
CA ASN A 118 -2.41 10.15 -10.38
C ASN A 118 -3.58 9.46 -9.68
N PRO A 119 -4.61 9.06 -10.45
CA PRO A 119 -5.77 8.40 -9.89
C PRO A 119 -5.42 6.97 -9.45
N VAL A 120 -6.04 6.53 -8.36
CA VAL A 120 -6.08 5.15 -7.89
C VAL A 120 -7.52 4.79 -7.52
N THR A 121 -7.86 3.51 -7.58
CA THR A 121 -9.17 3.02 -7.16
C THR A 121 -9.05 2.38 -5.78
N LEU A 122 -9.68 2.97 -4.77
CA LEU A 122 -9.81 2.42 -3.42
C LEU A 122 -10.73 1.20 -3.42
N ILE A 123 -10.33 0.15 -2.72
CA ILE A 123 -11.07 -1.12 -2.62
C ILE A 123 -11.64 -1.31 -1.22
N CYS A 124 -10.77 -1.21 -0.21
CA CYS A 124 -11.10 -1.34 1.21
C CYS A 124 -10.00 -0.66 2.03
N HIS A 125 -10.28 -0.36 3.30
CA HIS A 125 -9.30 0.18 4.24
C HIS A 125 -8.92 -0.86 5.30
N THR A 126 -7.74 -0.75 5.89
CA THR A 126 -7.30 -1.59 7.00
C THR A 126 -6.37 -0.81 7.92
N THR A 127 -5.86 -1.46 8.95
CA THR A 127 -4.90 -0.84 9.88
C THR A 127 -3.53 -1.50 9.77
N GLY A 128 -2.48 -0.74 10.09
CA GLY A 128 -1.10 -1.20 10.04
C GLY A 128 -0.17 -0.32 10.87
N PRO A 129 1.16 -0.48 10.72
CA PRO A 129 2.14 0.37 11.37
C PRO A 129 1.91 1.84 11.05
N LYS A 130 2.18 2.71 12.02
CA LYS A 130 1.99 4.16 11.88
C LYS A 130 2.87 4.71 10.75
N VAL A 131 2.28 5.52 9.89
CA VAL A 131 2.98 6.23 8.81
C VAL A 131 2.80 7.72 8.98
N TYR A 132 3.88 8.46 8.78
CA TYR A 132 3.87 9.92 8.77
C TYR A 132 3.72 10.44 7.34
N GLY A 133 2.77 11.37 7.19
CA GLY A 133 2.49 12.14 6.00
C GLY A 133 3.19 13.48 5.99
N ARG A 134 2.72 14.35 5.10
CA ARG A 134 3.15 15.76 5.04
C ARG A 134 2.78 16.47 6.34
N ASN A 135 3.62 17.42 6.77
CA ASN A 135 3.41 18.26 7.96
C ASN A 135 3.30 17.50 9.30
N GLY A 136 3.83 16.29 9.38
CA GLY A 136 3.82 15.51 10.62
C GLY A 136 2.48 14.84 10.94
N LEU A 137 1.49 14.92 10.03
CA LEU A 137 0.27 14.12 10.15
C LEU A 137 0.65 12.64 10.19
N ALA A 138 -0.01 11.87 11.04
CA ALA A 138 0.26 10.45 11.17
C ALA A 138 -1.04 9.66 11.11
N THR A 139 -1.01 8.51 10.44
CA THR A 139 -2.15 7.60 10.39
C THR A 139 -1.69 6.18 10.67
N THR A 140 -2.62 5.35 11.16
CA THR A 140 -2.49 3.89 11.17
C THR A 140 -3.34 3.25 10.09
N LEU A 141 -4.11 4.04 9.33
CA LEU A 141 -4.94 3.57 8.24
C LEU A 141 -4.11 3.33 6.98
N TRP A 142 -4.44 2.24 6.31
CA TRP A 142 -3.87 1.81 5.05
C TRP A 142 -5.00 1.45 4.08
N ASP A 143 -4.89 1.90 2.84
CA ASP A 143 -5.89 1.66 1.82
C ASP A 143 -5.39 0.60 0.86
N LYS A 144 -6.23 -0.40 0.59
CA LYS A 144 -6.02 -1.30 -0.54
C LYS A 144 -6.49 -0.61 -1.81
N VAL A 145 -5.61 -0.50 -2.79
CA VAL A 145 -5.84 0.26 -4.03
C VAL A 145 -5.50 -0.56 -5.26
N THR A 146 -6.20 -0.28 -6.36
CA THR A 146 -5.81 -0.69 -7.72
C THR A 146 -5.27 0.53 -8.47
N THR A 147 -4.10 0.38 -9.06
CA THR A 147 -3.43 1.42 -9.87
C THR A 147 -3.97 1.45 -11.30
N PRO A 148 -3.72 2.53 -12.08
CA PRO A 148 -4.11 2.60 -13.50
C PRO A 148 -3.53 1.46 -14.34
N GLY A 149 -2.38 0.91 -13.95
CA GLY A 149 -1.76 -0.26 -14.59
C GLY A 149 -2.32 -1.61 -14.14
N GLY A 150 -3.43 -1.64 -13.38
CA GLY A 150 -4.09 -2.85 -12.92
C GLY A 150 -3.40 -3.58 -11.76
N LYS A 151 -2.30 -3.04 -11.21
CA LYS A 151 -1.65 -3.61 -10.03
C LYS A 151 -2.41 -3.23 -8.76
N THR A 152 -2.56 -4.18 -7.84
CA THR A 152 -3.21 -3.97 -6.53
C THR A 152 -2.21 -4.07 -5.40
N GLY A 153 -2.38 -3.26 -4.35
CA GLY A 153 -1.62 -3.34 -3.12
C GLY A 153 -2.10 -2.32 -2.09
N TYR A 154 -1.28 -2.03 -1.09
CA TYR A 154 -1.60 -1.17 0.04
C TYR A 154 -0.80 0.12 -0.01
N VAL A 155 -1.45 1.22 0.34
CA VAL A 155 -0.83 2.52 0.52
C VAL A 155 -1.27 3.13 1.86
N PRO A 156 -0.41 3.92 2.52
CA PRO A 156 -0.83 4.69 3.69
C PRO A 156 -1.85 5.77 3.31
N ASP A 157 -2.97 5.81 4.05
CA ASP A 157 -4.11 6.73 3.82
C ASP A 157 -3.69 8.21 3.81
N VAL A 158 -2.72 8.59 4.67
CA VAL A 158 -2.20 9.96 4.76
C VAL A 158 -1.57 10.50 3.46
N TRP A 159 -1.35 9.64 2.47
CA TRP A 159 -0.80 10.01 1.16
C TRP A 159 -1.82 9.88 0.01
N VAL A 160 -3.08 9.68 0.35
CA VAL A 160 -4.20 9.58 -0.59
C VAL A 160 -5.17 10.73 -0.32
N LEU A 161 -5.61 11.42 -1.36
CA LEU A 161 -6.67 12.42 -1.27
C LEU A 161 -7.99 11.82 -1.74
N THR A 162 -8.97 11.90 -0.86
CA THR A 162 -10.36 11.50 -1.06
C THR A 162 -11.30 12.70 -0.87
N GLU A 163 -12.56 12.53 -1.24
CA GLU A 163 -13.63 13.52 -1.03
C GLU A 163 -14.23 13.51 0.40
N ALA A 164 -14.00 12.42 1.15
CA ALA A 164 -14.45 12.20 2.53
C ALA A 164 -13.48 11.24 3.25
N GLU A 165 -13.72 10.95 4.53
CA GLU A 165 -12.90 9.98 5.28
C GLU A 165 -12.99 8.58 4.66
N VAL A 166 -11.87 7.86 4.55
CA VAL A 166 -11.82 6.59 3.83
C VAL A 166 -12.74 5.52 4.43
N THR A 167 -12.94 5.56 5.75
CA THR A 167 -13.86 4.67 6.49
C THR A 167 -15.33 4.89 6.16
N GLU A 168 -15.69 6.03 5.58
CA GLU A 168 -17.04 6.30 5.06
C GLU A 168 -17.18 5.92 3.58
N LEU A 169 -16.06 5.82 2.86
CA LEU A 169 -16.02 5.66 1.41
C LEU A 169 -15.92 4.20 0.96
N VAL A 170 -15.16 3.39 1.68
CA VAL A 170 -14.91 1.98 1.37
C VAL A 170 -15.03 1.13 2.64
N PRO A 171 -15.38 -0.16 2.53
CA PRO A 171 -15.46 -1.04 3.69
C PRO A 171 -14.08 -1.37 4.25
N ALA A 172 -14.02 -1.96 5.44
CA ALA A 172 -12.81 -2.57 5.96
C ALA A 172 -12.39 -3.81 5.15
N CYS A 173 -11.09 -4.01 4.98
CA CYS A 173 -10.48 -5.32 4.72
C CYS A 173 -10.36 -6.06 6.06
#